data_AF-A0AAY4CB92-F1
#
_entry.id   AF-A0AAY4CB92-F1
#
_cell.length_a   1.000
_cell.length_b   1.000
_cell.length_c   1.000
_cell.angle_alpha   90.00
_cell.angle_beta   90.00
_cell.angle_gamma   90.00
#
_symmetry.space_group_name_H-M   'P 1'
#
loop_
_entity.id
_entity.type
_entity.pdbx_description
1 polymer ?
#
loop_
_entity_poly.entity_id
_entity_poly.type
_entity_poly.pdbx_seq_one_letter_code
_entity_poly.pdbx_strand_id
1 'polypeptide(L)'
;LLKSMNRKHSRVGTFLGPPSGNLVGCVIRHKWREDSGSLSYWKGTVLEQIAALPALYLIKYDAADCVYGIELHKDERVQDLEIVSDASGKPVEHMFENGDGSKDKWKGLVLAKAPVMHPCFYITYEKDPVLYMYQLMDDYRSGDLCLLLSSRVNKHPYTYMEPGEVAESLLGQLVEHSNSEDGSKRLGQVIYQVEAKPSVYFIKFQDDYHIYVYDLVKA
;
A
#
# COMPACT_ATOMS: atom_id res chain seq x y z
N LEU A 1 23.82 6.69 -13.03
CA LEU A 1 24.32 6.21 -11.72
C LEU A 1 23.16 5.50 -11.02
N LEU A 2 23.13 4.16 -11.03
CA LEU A 2 22.16 3.42 -10.23
C LEU A 2 22.44 3.74 -8.75
N LYS A 3 21.54 4.43 -8.06
CA LYS A 3 21.55 4.47 -6.60
C LYS A 3 21.13 3.08 -6.11
N SER A 4 22.10 2.19 -5.94
CA SER A 4 21.88 0.92 -5.24
C SER A 4 21.67 1.21 -3.76
N MET A 5 20.41 1.27 -3.33
CA MET A 5 20.06 1.16 -1.92
C MET A 5 20.14 -0.32 -1.55
N ASN A 6 21.28 -0.73 -0.99
CA ASN A 6 21.47 -2.10 -0.52
C ASN A 6 20.58 -2.34 0.70
N ARG A 7 19.54 -3.14 0.52
CA ARG A 7 18.62 -3.61 1.56
C ARG A 7 19.33 -4.65 2.44
N LYS A 8 19.67 -4.30 3.67
CA LYS A 8 20.03 -5.29 4.69
C LYS A 8 18.77 -5.59 5.51
N HIS A 9 18.26 -6.82 5.40
CA HIS A 9 17.25 -7.29 6.34
C HIS A 9 17.92 -7.43 7.71
N SER A 10 17.56 -6.57 8.66
CA SER A 10 17.95 -6.73 10.05
C SER A 10 17.41 -8.06 10.58
N ARG A 11 18.30 -9.03 10.77
CA ARG A 11 18.04 -10.18 11.64
C ARG A 11 18.51 -9.78 13.03
N VAL A 12 17.55 -9.67 13.95
CA VAL A 12 17.71 -9.54 15.41
C VAL A 12 17.94 -8.11 15.91
N GLY A 13 16.88 -7.52 16.46
CA GLY A 13 16.92 -6.34 17.33
C GLY A 13 15.73 -6.36 18.29
N THR A 14 16.01 -6.41 19.59
CA THR A 14 15.08 -6.59 20.71
C THR A 14 13.95 -5.56 20.74
N PHE A 15 12.71 -6.06 20.92
CA PHE A 15 11.45 -5.31 20.94
C PHE A 15 11.33 -4.33 22.11
N LEU A 16 10.98 -3.08 21.80
CA LEU A 16 10.26 -2.15 22.67
C LEU A 16 9.17 -1.49 21.80
N GLY A 17 7.89 -1.84 21.98
CA GLY A 17 6.78 -1.40 21.09
C GLY A 17 6.07 -0.11 21.52
N PRO A 18 4.98 0.32 20.82
CA PRO A 18 4.51 -0.07 19.48
C PRO A 18 4.35 1.19 18.54
N PRO A 19 3.89 1.11 17.26
CA PRO A 19 2.70 0.38 16.81
C PRO A 19 3.04 -0.81 15.91
N SER A 20 2.42 -1.95 16.19
CA SER A 20 2.08 -2.95 15.18
C SER A 20 1.45 -2.25 13.98
N GLY A 21 1.86 -2.57 12.74
CA GLY A 21 1.33 -1.92 11.54
C GLY A 21 -0.19 -1.77 11.59
N ASN A 22 -0.69 -0.61 11.19
CA ASN A 22 -2.11 -0.28 11.31
C ASN A 22 -2.92 -1.02 10.25
N LEU A 23 -3.53 -2.16 10.60
CA LEU A 23 -4.41 -2.91 9.70
C LEU A 23 -5.72 -2.16 9.38
N VAL A 24 -6.03 -1.09 10.11
CA VAL A 24 -7.29 -0.35 9.95
C VAL A 24 -7.49 0.12 8.51
N GLY A 25 -8.65 -0.19 7.96
CA GLY A 25 -9.04 0.09 6.58
C GLY A 25 -8.52 -0.91 5.55
N CYS A 26 -7.81 -1.96 5.96
CA CYS A 26 -7.44 -3.08 5.09
C CYS A 26 -8.57 -4.11 5.01
N VAL A 27 -8.80 -4.68 3.84
CA VAL A 27 -9.49 -5.97 3.71
C VAL A 27 -8.46 -7.04 3.96
N ILE A 28 -8.78 -7.98 4.84
CA ILE A 28 -7.96 -9.13 5.20
C ILE A 28 -8.65 -10.41 4.80
N ARG A 29 -7.88 -11.49 4.70
CA ARG A 29 -8.36 -12.87 4.73
C ARG A 29 -7.51 -13.64 5.70
N HIS A 30 -8.13 -14.57 6.38
CA HIS A 30 -7.41 -15.57 7.15
C HIS A 30 -8.24 -16.84 7.17
N LYS A 31 -7.60 -17.91 7.62
CA LYS A 31 -8.27 -19.11 8.05
C LYS A 31 -8.67 -18.96 9.51
N TRP A 32 -9.77 -19.58 9.87
CA TRP A 32 -10.23 -19.72 11.24
C TRP A 32 -10.34 -21.21 11.58
N ARG A 33 -9.62 -21.62 12.61
CA ARG A 33 -9.66 -22.98 13.14
C ARG A 33 -10.62 -23.04 14.32
N GLU A 34 -11.67 -23.82 14.16
CA GLU A 34 -12.57 -24.17 15.25
C GLU A 34 -11.92 -25.22 16.17
N ASP A 35 -12.39 -25.32 17.41
CA ASP A 35 -11.90 -26.32 18.39
C ASP A 35 -12.13 -27.77 17.90
N SER A 36 -13.10 -27.97 17.02
CA SER A 36 -13.34 -29.24 16.33
C SER A 36 -12.23 -29.64 15.33
N GLY A 37 -11.29 -28.75 15.06
CA GLY A 37 -10.26 -28.89 14.03
C GLY A 37 -10.71 -28.45 12.63
N SER A 38 -12.00 -28.12 12.45
CA SER A 38 -12.55 -27.62 11.20
C SER A 38 -11.94 -26.27 10.82
N LEU A 39 -11.65 -26.09 9.54
CA LEU A 39 -11.00 -24.88 9.01
C LEU A 39 -11.96 -24.15 8.09
N SER A 40 -12.20 -22.87 8.37
CA SER A 40 -13.03 -21.99 7.54
C SER A 40 -12.22 -20.79 7.03
N TYR A 41 -12.61 -20.22 5.90
CA TYR A 41 -11.94 -19.06 5.31
C TYR A 41 -12.80 -17.82 5.49
N TRP A 42 -12.20 -16.76 6.01
CA TRP A 42 -12.88 -15.52 6.32
C TRP A 42 -12.19 -14.37 5.61
N LYS A 43 -13.00 -13.50 5.01
CA LYS A 43 -12.57 -12.25 4.38
C LYS A 43 -13.39 -11.11 4.96
N GLY A 44 -12.74 -10.01 5.33
CA GLY A 44 -13.41 -8.88 5.96
C GLY A 44 -12.57 -7.62 5.99
N THR A 45 -13.17 -6.49 6.34
CA THR A 45 -12.49 -5.20 6.48
C THR A 45 -12.20 -4.90 7.94
N VAL A 46 -10.96 -4.55 8.26
CA VAL A 46 -10.58 -4.07 9.60
C VAL A 46 -11.06 -2.64 9.74
N LEU A 47 -11.96 -2.40 10.70
CA LEU A 47 -12.62 -1.11 10.92
C LEU A 47 -11.84 -0.22 11.88
N GLU A 48 -11.30 -0.81 12.95
CA GLU A 48 -10.68 -0.06 14.04
C GLU A 48 -9.71 -0.95 14.83
N GLN A 49 -8.68 -0.34 15.41
CA GLN A 49 -7.83 -0.93 16.43
C GLN A 49 -8.13 -0.23 17.75
N ILE A 50 -8.52 -1.00 18.78
CA ILE A 50 -9.01 -0.42 20.04
C ILE A 50 -7.84 0.15 20.84
N ALA A 51 -7.82 1.46 21.07
CA ALA A 51 -6.72 2.14 21.76
C ALA A 51 -6.46 1.62 23.20
N ALA A 52 -7.53 1.27 23.93
CA ALA A 52 -7.43 0.69 25.27
C ALA A 52 -6.91 -0.77 25.27
N LEU A 53 -7.03 -1.47 24.14
CA LEU A 53 -6.61 -2.86 23.96
C LEU A 53 -5.93 -3.01 22.59
N PRO A 54 -4.66 -2.59 22.43
CA PRO A 54 -4.02 -2.48 21.10
C PRO A 54 -3.90 -3.79 20.31
N ALA A 55 -4.06 -4.95 20.96
CA ALA A 55 -4.09 -6.24 20.26
C ALA A 55 -5.43 -6.50 19.56
N LEU A 56 -6.51 -5.84 19.98
CA LEU A 56 -7.88 -6.09 19.53
C LEU A 56 -8.24 -5.23 18.32
N TYR A 57 -8.70 -5.87 17.26
CA TYR A 57 -9.21 -5.24 16.06
C TYR A 57 -10.71 -5.47 15.90
N LEU A 58 -11.45 -4.44 15.52
CA LEU A 58 -12.83 -4.56 15.07
C LEU A 58 -12.87 -4.87 13.57
N ILE A 59 -13.60 -5.90 13.16
CA ILE A 59 -13.59 -6.43 11.80
C ILE A 59 -15.02 -6.66 11.34
N LYS A 60 -15.37 -6.16 10.15
CA LYS A 60 -16.61 -6.52 9.45
C LYS A 60 -16.30 -7.56 8.39
N TYR A 61 -16.73 -8.81 8.61
CA TYR A 61 -16.59 -9.87 7.61
C TYR A 61 -17.64 -9.74 6.49
N ASP A 62 -17.27 -10.17 5.29
CA ASP A 62 -18.14 -10.13 4.10
C ASP A 62 -19.35 -11.07 4.28
N ALA A 63 -19.14 -12.21 4.96
CA ALA A 63 -20.13 -13.27 5.14
C ALA A 63 -21.00 -13.13 6.41
N ALA A 64 -20.84 -12.06 7.19
CA ALA A 64 -21.55 -11.88 8.46
C ALA A 64 -22.00 -10.43 8.65
N ASP A 65 -23.20 -10.21 9.17
CA ASP A 65 -23.76 -8.86 9.35
C ASP A 65 -23.17 -8.12 10.55
N CYS A 66 -22.71 -8.85 11.58
CA CYS A 66 -22.14 -8.28 12.78
C CYS A 66 -20.64 -7.90 12.63
N VAL A 67 -20.18 -7.08 13.58
CA VAL A 67 -18.77 -6.71 13.74
C VAL A 67 -18.14 -7.59 14.82
N TYR A 68 -16.93 -8.07 14.56
CA TYR A 68 -16.19 -8.98 15.44
C TYR A 68 -14.97 -8.28 16.03
N GLY A 69 -14.69 -8.53 17.30
CA GLY A 69 -13.43 -8.15 17.94
C GLY A 69 -12.47 -9.34 17.97
N ILE A 70 -11.32 -9.25 17.29
CA ILE A 70 -10.34 -10.34 17.23
C ILE A 70 -8.93 -9.81 17.47
N GLU A 71 -8.15 -10.54 18.27
CA GLU A 71 -6.71 -10.31 18.43
C GLU A 71 -5.93 -10.98 17.29
N LEU A 72 -5.99 -10.40 16.09
CA LEU A 72 -5.51 -11.00 14.83
C LEU A 72 -4.08 -11.58 14.84
N HIS A 73 -3.21 -11.06 15.71
CA HIS A 73 -1.81 -11.50 15.82
C HIS A 73 -1.54 -12.44 17.00
N LYS A 74 -2.52 -12.66 17.88
CA LYS A 74 -2.35 -13.45 19.10
C LYS A 74 -3.30 -14.65 19.19
N ASP A 75 -4.46 -14.57 18.53
CA ASP A 75 -5.45 -15.63 18.55
C ASP A 75 -4.99 -16.81 17.69
N GLU A 76 -4.69 -17.94 18.33
CA GLU A 76 -4.17 -19.16 17.67
C GLU A 76 -5.13 -19.78 16.65
N ARG A 77 -6.42 -19.43 16.73
CA ARG A 77 -7.44 -19.85 15.76
C ARG A 77 -7.28 -19.13 14.43
N VAL A 78 -6.69 -17.94 14.43
CA VAL A 78 -6.36 -17.18 13.23
C VAL A 78 -5.11 -17.77 12.59
N GLN A 79 -5.25 -18.28 11.37
CA GLN A 79 -4.13 -18.84 10.60
C GLN A 79 -4.04 -18.18 9.22
N ASP A 80 -2.84 -18.11 8.66
CA ASP A 80 -2.59 -17.55 7.33
C ASP A 80 -3.25 -16.17 7.13
N LEU A 81 -3.04 -15.26 8.10
CA LEU A 81 -3.51 -13.88 7.97
C LEU A 81 -2.81 -13.19 6.79
N GLU A 82 -3.62 -12.78 5.84
CA GLU A 82 -3.26 -12.10 4.61
C GLU A 82 -4.05 -10.80 4.50
N ILE A 83 -3.43 -9.76 3.97
CA ILE A 83 -4.13 -8.55 3.55
C ILE A 83 -4.62 -8.79 2.10
N VAL A 84 -5.92 -8.75 1.88
CA VAL A 84 -6.60 -9.05 0.60
C VAL A 84 -6.93 -7.81 -0.21
N SER A 85 -7.34 -6.71 0.43
CA SER A 85 -7.39 -5.45 -0.33
C SER A 85 -5.97 -5.05 -0.51
N ASP A 86 -5.62 -4.96 -1.77
CA ASP A 86 -4.43 -4.34 -2.28
C ASP A 86 -4.13 -3.10 -1.40
N ALA A 87 -2.97 -3.08 -0.74
CA ALA A 87 -2.50 -1.86 -0.10
C ALA A 87 -2.38 -0.71 -1.13
N SER A 88 -2.57 -1.01 -2.41
CA SER A 88 -2.79 -0.08 -3.50
C SER A 88 -3.72 1.06 -3.18
N GLY A 89 -3.27 2.25 -3.55
CA GLY A 89 -3.89 3.50 -3.22
C GLY A 89 -3.66 3.94 -1.76
N LYS A 90 -3.07 3.11 -0.88
CA LYS A 90 -2.74 3.50 0.49
C LYS A 90 -1.41 4.27 0.53
N PRO A 91 -1.39 5.46 1.14
CA PRO A 91 -0.15 6.11 1.48
C PRO A 91 0.55 5.31 2.59
N VAL A 92 1.88 5.27 2.54
CA VAL A 92 2.72 4.53 3.47
C VAL A 92 3.92 5.35 3.91
N GLU A 93 4.46 5.01 5.07
CA GLU A 93 5.81 5.37 5.46
C GLU A 93 6.66 4.10 5.46
N HIS A 94 7.69 4.06 4.61
CA HIS A 94 8.59 2.93 4.46
C HIS A 94 9.96 3.29 5.01
N MET A 95 10.46 2.48 5.95
CA MET A 95 11.73 2.66 6.63
C MET A 95 12.83 1.87 5.93
N PHE A 96 13.94 2.55 5.64
CA PHE A 96 15.13 1.97 5.04
C PHE A 96 16.31 2.10 5.99
N GLU A 97 17.12 1.06 6.09
CA GLU A 97 18.39 1.10 6.81
C GLU A 97 19.53 1.39 5.82
N ASN A 98 20.31 2.42 6.12
CA ASN A 98 21.48 2.83 5.35
C ASN A 98 22.70 1.96 5.70
N GLY A 99 23.76 2.07 4.90
CA GLY A 99 24.99 1.27 5.10
C GLY A 99 25.69 1.51 6.44
N ASP A 100 25.47 2.66 7.08
CA ASP A 100 25.98 3.06 8.39
C ASP A 100 25.05 2.65 9.56
N GLY A 101 23.94 1.97 9.28
CA GLY A 101 22.92 1.56 10.26
C GLY A 101 21.91 2.66 10.62
N SER A 102 22.05 3.87 10.07
CA SER A 102 21.03 4.91 10.21
C SER A 102 19.74 4.51 9.48
N LYS A 103 18.59 4.94 9.99
CA LYS A 103 17.29 4.65 9.38
C LYS A 103 16.70 5.91 8.77
N ASP A 104 16.24 5.83 7.51
CA ASP A 104 15.52 6.90 6.81
C ASP A 104 14.09 6.46 6.50
N LYS A 105 13.16 7.41 6.55
CA LYS A 105 11.73 7.20 6.33
C LYS A 105 11.29 7.87 5.04
N TRP A 106 10.64 7.10 4.18
CA TRP A 106 10.20 7.52 2.87
C TRP A 106 8.69 7.40 2.80
N LYS A 107 8.03 8.54 2.58
CA LYS A 107 6.60 8.55 2.27
C LYS A 107 6.40 8.07 0.84
N GLY A 108 5.45 7.16 0.67
CA GLY A 108 5.15 6.56 -0.62
C GLY A 108 3.69 6.20 -0.78
N LEU A 109 3.39 5.65 -1.95
CA LEU A 109 2.08 5.19 -2.33
C LEU A 109 2.23 3.79 -2.91
N VAL A 110 1.57 2.81 -2.30
CA VAL A 110 1.46 1.48 -2.92
C VAL A 110 0.49 1.62 -4.11
N LEU A 111 0.85 1.05 -5.25
CA LEU A 111 0.19 1.32 -6.53
C LEU A 111 -0.69 0.16 -6.98
N ALA A 112 -0.13 -1.04 -6.98
CA ALA A 112 -0.77 -2.27 -7.43
C ALA A 112 0.00 -3.47 -6.88
N LYS A 113 -0.64 -4.62 -6.76
CA LYS A 113 0.08 -5.89 -6.68
C LYS A 113 0.86 -6.15 -7.98
N ALA A 114 2.06 -6.69 -7.87
CA ALA A 114 2.83 -7.09 -9.06
C ALA A 114 2.10 -8.26 -9.78
N PRO A 115 1.82 -8.15 -11.10
CA PRO A 115 0.98 -9.13 -11.80
C PRO A 115 1.54 -10.56 -11.80
N VAL A 116 2.87 -10.71 -11.85
CA VAL A 116 3.54 -12.00 -11.99
C VAL A 116 4.30 -12.39 -10.73
N MET A 117 5.14 -11.49 -10.20
CA MET A 117 6.03 -11.82 -9.10
C MET A 117 5.31 -11.71 -7.75
N HIS A 118 4.70 -12.80 -7.32
CA HIS A 118 4.01 -12.91 -6.04
C HIS A 118 4.99 -13.21 -4.89
N PRO A 119 4.86 -12.62 -3.69
CA PRO A 119 3.84 -11.64 -3.26
C PRO A 119 4.33 -10.17 -3.31
N CYS A 120 4.91 -9.70 -4.41
CA CYS A 120 5.42 -8.33 -4.52
C CYS A 120 4.34 -7.29 -4.88
N PHE A 121 4.62 -6.03 -4.56
CA PHE A 121 3.78 -4.86 -4.83
C PHE A 121 4.59 -3.79 -5.54
N TYR A 122 3.94 -3.06 -6.45
CA TYR A 122 4.43 -1.82 -7.01
C TYR A 122 4.21 -0.66 -6.03
N ILE A 123 5.22 0.20 -5.90
CA ILE A 123 5.22 1.35 -4.99
C ILE A 123 6.05 2.48 -5.59
N THR A 124 5.69 3.73 -5.30
CA THR A 124 6.50 4.92 -5.61
C THR A 124 6.69 5.76 -4.35
N TYR A 125 7.65 6.68 -4.36
CA TYR A 125 7.95 7.55 -3.23
C TYR A 125 7.89 9.04 -3.60
N GLU A 126 7.57 9.90 -2.63
CA GLU A 126 7.52 11.35 -2.84
C GLU A 126 8.89 11.93 -3.20
N LYS A 127 9.96 11.42 -2.56
CA LYS A 127 11.34 11.86 -2.79
C LYS A 127 11.93 11.35 -4.12
N ASP A 128 11.36 10.28 -4.68
CA ASP A 128 11.84 9.64 -5.91
C ASP A 128 10.64 8.98 -6.62
N PRO A 129 9.99 9.69 -7.57
CA PRO A 129 8.73 9.28 -8.17
C PRO A 129 8.92 8.22 -9.28
N VAL A 130 9.75 7.22 -9.01
CA VAL A 130 10.01 6.08 -9.90
C VAL A 130 9.22 4.86 -9.40
N LEU A 131 8.84 3.99 -10.33
CA LEU A 131 8.19 2.71 -10.03
C LEU A 131 9.18 1.72 -9.40
N TYR A 132 8.96 1.41 -8.12
CA TYR A 132 9.65 0.36 -7.38
C TYR A 132 8.77 -0.86 -7.18
N MET A 133 9.39 -1.96 -6.74
CA MET A 133 8.71 -3.21 -6.42
C MET A 133 9.35 -3.87 -5.21
N TYR A 134 8.53 -4.23 -4.21
CA TYR A 134 8.99 -4.87 -2.98
C TYR A 134 7.98 -5.90 -2.45
N GLN A 135 8.46 -6.84 -1.63
CA GLN A 135 7.63 -7.73 -0.81
C GLN A 135 7.15 -6.99 0.44
N LEU A 136 6.29 -5.98 0.26
CA LEU A 136 5.88 -5.03 1.30
C LEU A 136 5.23 -5.68 2.53
N MET A 137 4.69 -6.89 2.39
CA MET A 137 4.14 -7.64 3.53
C MET A 137 5.21 -8.06 4.53
N ASP A 138 6.44 -8.32 4.08
CA ASP A 138 7.53 -8.65 4.99
C ASP A 138 7.99 -7.42 5.76
N ASP A 139 8.08 -6.26 5.09
CA ASP A 139 8.37 -4.97 5.72
C ASP A 139 7.27 -4.57 6.72
N TYR A 140 6.01 -4.84 6.38
CA TYR A 140 4.89 -4.62 7.29
C TYR A 140 5.00 -5.48 8.55
N ARG A 141 5.35 -6.76 8.40
CA ARG A 141 5.51 -7.71 9.51
C ARG A 141 6.73 -7.38 10.38
N SER A 142 7.82 -6.86 9.80
CA SER A 142 9.00 -6.41 10.56
C SER A 142 8.81 -5.05 11.22
N GLY A 143 7.76 -4.30 10.87
CA GLY A 143 7.51 -2.94 11.35
C GLY A 143 8.29 -1.87 10.59
N ASP A 144 8.89 -2.22 9.44
CA ASP A 144 9.57 -1.28 8.54
C ASP A 144 8.59 -0.59 7.58
N LEU A 145 7.35 -1.06 7.46
CA LEU A 145 6.30 -0.41 6.66
C LEU A 145 5.06 -0.07 7.51
N CYS A 146 4.69 1.20 7.51
CA CYS A 146 3.50 1.70 8.18
C CYS A 146 2.49 2.23 7.17
N LEU A 147 1.25 1.73 7.21
CA LEU A 147 0.14 2.32 6.46
C LEU A 147 -0.25 3.65 7.11
N LEU A 148 -0.25 4.73 6.34
CA LEU A 148 -0.70 6.03 6.81
C LEU A 148 -2.22 6.10 6.69
N LEU A 149 -2.88 6.54 7.77
CA LEU A 149 -4.29 6.90 7.70
C LEU A 149 -4.40 8.07 6.73
N SER A 150 -5.00 7.84 5.56
CA SER A 150 -5.43 8.94 4.71
C SER A 150 -6.39 9.76 5.55
N SER A 151 -6.06 11.02 5.84
CA SER A 151 -6.93 11.95 6.56
C SER A 151 -8.13 12.33 5.69
N ARG A 152 -9.00 11.36 5.44
CA ARG A 152 -10.38 11.54 5.03
C ARG A 152 -11.24 10.71 5.98
N VAL A 153 -11.46 11.28 7.16
CA VAL A 153 -12.58 10.92 8.00
C VAL A 153 -13.85 11.08 7.17
N ASN A 154 -14.59 9.97 7.00
CA ASN A 154 -15.96 9.87 6.50
C ASN A 154 -16.26 10.43 5.09
N LYS A 155 -16.61 9.51 4.19
CA LYS A 155 -18.02 9.27 3.84
C LYS A 155 -18.19 7.78 3.50
N HIS A 156 -19.28 7.22 4.01
CA HIS A 156 -19.79 5.86 3.78
C HIS A 156 -19.60 5.32 2.34
N PRO A 157 -19.54 3.99 2.13
CA PRO A 157 -19.43 3.37 0.81
C PRO A 157 -20.72 3.49 -0.04
N TYR A 158 -21.68 4.31 0.35
CA TYR A 158 -22.88 4.63 -0.42
C TYR A 158 -22.78 6.04 -0.99
N THR A 159 -21.78 6.28 -1.84
CA THR A 159 -21.93 7.35 -2.82
C THR A 159 -22.29 6.65 -4.12
N TYR A 160 -23.58 6.70 -4.45
CA TYR A 160 -24.07 6.47 -5.80
C TYR A 160 -23.13 7.21 -6.75
N MET A 161 -22.39 6.46 -7.58
CA MET A 161 -21.61 7.08 -8.65
C MET A 161 -22.63 7.82 -9.51
N GLU A 162 -22.57 9.15 -9.52
CA GLU A 162 -23.25 9.93 -10.57
C GLU A 162 -22.76 9.37 -11.91
N PRO A 163 -23.63 8.75 -12.73
CA PRO A 163 -23.25 8.26 -14.03
C PRO A 163 -23.12 9.49 -14.94
N GLY A 164 -21.91 9.99 -15.20
CA GLY A 164 -21.83 11.17 -16.08
C GLY A 164 -20.47 11.75 -16.45
N GLU A 165 -19.41 11.60 -15.65
CA GLU A 165 -18.08 12.12 -16.03
C GLU A 165 -17.05 10.99 -16.04
N VAL A 166 -17.00 10.26 -17.16
CA VAL A 166 -15.80 9.49 -17.49
C VAL A 166 -14.72 10.51 -17.78
N ALA A 167 -13.85 10.80 -16.80
CA ALA A 167 -12.63 11.52 -17.07
C ALA A 167 -11.89 10.76 -18.18
N GLU A 168 -11.70 11.40 -19.34
CA GLU A 168 -10.98 10.79 -20.46
C GLU A 168 -9.63 10.27 -19.96
N SER A 169 -9.40 8.97 -20.15
CA SER A 169 -8.15 8.34 -19.75
C SER A 169 -7.01 8.93 -20.58
N LEU A 170 -5.94 9.35 -19.90
CA LEU A 170 -4.75 9.88 -20.56
C LEU A 170 -3.87 8.78 -21.17
N LEU A 171 -4.26 7.50 -21.07
CA LEU A 171 -3.53 6.36 -21.60
C LEU A 171 -3.17 6.55 -23.08
N GLY A 172 -1.90 6.34 -23.40
CA GLY A 172 -1.34 6.47 -24.74
C GLY A 172 -0.98 7.90 -25.15
N GLN A 173 -1.43 8.93 -24.40
CA GLN A 173 -1.12 10.33 -24.73
C GLN A 173 0.36 10.64 -24.53
N LEU A 174 0.90 11.51 -25.39
CA LEU A 174 2.22 12.11 -25.22
C LEU A 174 2.13 13.29 -24.25
N VAL A 175 3.09 13.36 -23.35
CA VAL A 175 3.18 14.39 -22.31
C VAL A 175 4.56 15.04 -22.35
N GLU A 176 4.60 16.34 -22.13
CA GLU A 176 5.84 17.09 -21.96
C GLU A 176 5.97 17.47 -20.49
N HIS A 177 7.09 17.09 -19.88
CA HIS A 177 7.44 17.50 -18.53
C HIS A 177 8.58 18.52 -18.58
N SER A 178 8.37 19.70 -17.99
CA SER A 178 9.43 20.68 -17.81
C SER A 178 10.12 20.45 -16.47
N ASN A 179 11.43 20.21 -16.48
CA ASN A 179 12.22 20.20 -15.25
C ASN A 179 12.26 21.63 -14.68
N SER A 180 11.87 21.77 -13.42
CA SER A 180 11.80 23.07 -12.74
C SER A 180 13.17 23.70 -12.48
N GLU A 181 14.26 22.92 -12.44
CA GLU A 181 15.59 23.41 -12.10
C GLU A 181 16.32 24.02 -13.31
N ASP A 182 16.28 23.35 -14.46
CA ASP A 182 17.03 23.74 -15.66
C ASP A 182 16.14 24.13 -16.86
N GLY A 183 14.81 24.02 -16.71
CA GLY A 183 13.85 24.32 -17.77
C GLY A 183 13.86 23.32 -18.93
N SER A 184 14.63 22.23 -18.83
CA SER A 184 14.68 21.21 -19.86
C SER A 184 13.32 20.51 -20.00
N LYS A 185 12.98 20.18 -21.23
CA LYS A 185 11.70 19.53 -21.56
C LYS A 185 11.96 18.07 -21.89
N ARG A 186 11.17 17.18 -21.30
CA ARG A 186 11.23 15.74 -21.52
C ARG A 186 9.92 15.27 -22.12
N LEU A 187 10.00 14.55 -23.23
CA LEU A 187 8.85 13.94 -23.87
C LEU A 187 8.64 12.53 -23.34
N GLY A 188 7.43 12.24 -22.88
CA GLY A 188 7.04 10.94 -22.37
C GLY A 188 5.69 10.48 -22.90
N GLN A 189 5.38 9.22 -22.65
CA GLN A 189 4.08 8.63 -22.96
C GLN A 189 3.44 8.08 -21.68
N VAL A 190 2.15 8.31 -21.53
CA VAL A 190 1.34 7.68 -20.48
C VAL A 190 1.08 6.22 -20.86
N ILE A 191 1.58 5.28 -20.06
CA ILE A 191 1.57 3.85 -20.40
C ILE A 191 0.67 3.00 -19.50
N TYR A 192 0.27 3.53 -18.34
CA TYR A 192 -0.61 2.83 -17.41
C TYR A 192 -1.35 3.82 -16.50
N GLN A 193 -2.57 3.45 -16.09
CA GLN A 193 -3.40 4.20 -15.14
C GLN A 193 -3.63 3.32 -13.92
N VAL A 194 -3.34 3.84 -12.73
CA VAL A 194 -3.44 3.08 -11.49
C VAL A 194 -4.90 2.90 -11.10
N GLU A 195 -5.39 1.65 -11.10
CA GLU A 195 -6.79 1.33 -10.80
C GLU A 195 -7.23 1.81 -9.40
N ALA A 196 -6.39 1.62 -8.39
CA ALA A 196 -6.69 2.02 -7.01
C ALA A 196 -6.67 3.54 -6.79
N LYS A 197 -6.06 4.31 -7.69
CA LYS A 197 -6.03 5.77 -7.66
C LYS A 197 -6.00 6.32 -9.10
N PRO A 198 -7.16 6.49 -9.77
CA PRO A 198 -7.23 6.81 -11.19
C PRO A 198 -6.60 8.14 -11.63
N SER A 199 -6.25 9.03 -10.69
CA SER A 199 -5.47 10.24 -10.98
C SER A 199 -3.97 9.97 -11.14
N VAL A 200 -3.49 8.78 -10.77
CA VAL A 200 -2.08 8.40 -10.84
C VAL A 200 -1.79 7.59 -12.10
N TYR A 201 -0.71 7.96 -12.79
CA TYR A 201 -0.30 7.40 -14.06
C TYR A 201 1.16 7.00 -14.08
N PHE A 202 1.48 5.98 -14.88
CA PHE A 202 2.86 5.63 -15.23
C PHE A 202 3.24 6.33 -16.52
N ILE A 203 4.39 7.00 -16.50
CA ILE A 203 4.92 7.77 -17.62
C ILE A 203 6.29 7.20 -17.97
N LYS A 204 6.47 6.84 -19.24
CA LYS A 204 7.76 6.44 -19.79
C LYS A 204 8.33 7.57 -20.64
N PHE A 205 9.39 8.22 -20.15
CA PHE A 205 10.14 9.21 -20.94
C PHE A 205 11.04 8.53 -21.97
N GLN A 206 11.30 9.21 -23.08
CA GLN A 206 12.11 8.68 -24.18
C GLN A 206 13.62 8.62 -23.86
N ASP A 207 14.08 9.49 -22.96
CA ASP A 207 15.49 9.73 -22.63
C ASP A 207 16.00 8.94 -21.41
N ASP A 208 15.14 8.15 -20.76
CA ASP A 208 15.49 7.38 -19.57
C ASP A 208 14.81 6.00 -19.57
N TYR A 209 15.34 5.05 -18.82
CA TYR A 209 14.85 3.68 -18.74
C TYR A 209 13.85 3.46 -17.59
N HIS A 210 13.78 4.39 -16.63
CA HIS A 210 12.83 4.32 -15.52
C HIS A 210 11.38 4.53 -15.97
N ILE A 211 10.46 3.96 -15.19
CA ILE A 211 9.03 4.29 -15.26
C ILE A 211 8.76 5.27 -14.13
N TYR A 212 8.21 6.43 -14.47
CA TYR A 212 7.88 7.46 -13.51
C TYR A 212 6.40 7.40 -13.13
N VAL A 213 6.07 7.80 -11.92
CA VAL A 213 4.71 7.75 -11.37
C VAL A 213 4.29 9.15 -10.95
N TYR A 214 3.23 9.67 -11.59
CA TYR A 214 2.74 11.03 -11.34
C TYR A 214 1.26 11.04 -11.01
N ASP A 215 0.87 11.90 -10.07
CA ASP A 215 -0.52 12.24 -9.77
C ASP A 215 -0.94 13.43 -10.64
N LEU A 216 -1.67 13.15 -11.72
CA LEU A 216 -2.14 14.14 -12.70
C LEU A 216 -3.55 14.59 -12.32
N VAL A 217 -3.66 15.37 -11.23
CA VAL A 217 -4.94 16.01 -10.86
C VAL A 217 -5.23 17.09 -11.90
N LYS A 218 -6.44 17.07 -12.49
CA LYS A 218 -6.90 18.19 -13.34
C LYS A 218 -6.93 19.46 -12.48
N ALA A 219 -6.21 20.49 -12.93
CA ALA A 219 -6.28 21.83 -12.36
C ALA A 219 -7.67 22.46 -12.56
#